data_AF-A0A7W6K6V0-F1
#
_entry.id   AF-A0A7W6K6V0-F1
#
_cell.length_a   1.000
_cell.length_b   1.000
_cell.length_c   1.000
_cell.angle_alpha   90.00
_cell.angle_beta   90.00
_cell.angle_gamma   90.00
#
_symmetry.space_group_name_H-M   'P 1'
#
loop_
_entity.id
_entity.type
_entity.pdbx_description
1 polymer ?
#
loop_
_entity_poly.entity_id
_entity_poly.type
_entity_poly.pdbx_seq_one_letter_code
_entity_poly.pdbx_strand_id
1 'polypeptide(L)'
;MTSTVILQATGGFDPRQLIMFGLIALVFYFFMIRPQLKKAKDHKKLIGELKKGDKVVTTAGIHGRIADMNDTTFLIEVEGGVKIRFDKSAVSLDATKAVAAPKA
;
A
#
# COMPACT_ATOMS: atom_id res chain seq x y z
N MET A 1 -40.36 23.87 -37.16
CA MET A 1 -40.37 22.62 -36.37
C MET A 1 -38.96 22.41 -35.81
N THR A 2 -38.37 23.43 -35.18
CA THR A 2 -38.32 23.63 -33.71
C THR A 2 -37.70 22.46 -32.95
N SER A 3 -36.38 22.36 -33.09
CA SER A 3 -35.47 21.72 -32.15
C SER A 3 -35.55 22.42 -30.79
N THR A 4 -36.12 21.77 -29.78
CA THR A 4 -36.03 22.21 -28.37
C THR A 4 -36.26 21.02 -27.44
N VAL A 5 -35.40 20.01 -27.55
CA VAL A 5 -35.17 19.05 -26.46
C VAL A 5 -34.02 19.62 -25.63
N ILE A 6 -34.33 20.55 -24.73
CA ILE A 6 -33.42 20.93 -23.66
C ILE A 6 -33.88 20.18 -22.42
N LEU A 7 -33.09 19.17 -22.09
CA LEU A 7 -32.89 18.57 -20.79
C LEU A 7 -32.87 19.66 -19.71
N GLN A 8 -34.02 19.97 -19.10
CA GLN A 8 -34.04 20.65 -17.81
C GLN A 8 -33.70 19.61 -16.74
N ALA A 9 -32.40 19.36 -16.56
CA ALA A 9 -31.90 18.97 -15.26
C ALA A 9 -32.07 20.20 -14.36
N THR A 10 -33.20 20.30 -13.67
CA THR A 10 -33.42 21.27 -12.61
C THR A 10 -32.39 20.97 -11.51
N GLY A 11 -31.25 21.65 -11.56
CA GLY A 11 -30.21 21.63 -10.54
C GLY A 11 -30.66 22.34 -9.27
N GLY A 12 -31.73 21.84 -8.65
CA GLY A 12 -32.10 22.18 -7.29
C GLY A 12 -31.29 21.33 -6.33
N PHE A 13 -30.78 21.94 -5.26
CA PHE A 13 -30.16 21.23 -4.15
C PHE A 13 -31.21 20.40 -3.43
N ASP A 14 -31.50 19.20 -3.94
CA ASP A 14 -32.43 18.27 -3.35
C ASP A 14 -31.73 17.58 -2.16
N PRO A 15 -32.25 17.70 -0.91
CA PRO A 15 -31.69 17.00 0.24
C PRO A 15 -31.64 15.47 0.03
N ARG A 16 -32.53 14.93 -0.83
CA ARG A 16 -32.51 13.53 -1.25
C ARG A 16 -31.28 13.16 -2.09
N GLN A 17 -30.78 14.07 -2.94
CA GLN A 17 -29.55 13.84 -3.70
C GLN A 17 -28.33 13.89 -2.78
N LEU A 18 -28.29 14.79 -1.81
CA LEU A 18 -27.23 14.80 -0.80
C LEU A 18 -27.17 13.50 0.02
N ILE A 19 -28.33 12.96 0.41
CA ILE A 19 -28.39 11.66 1.10
C ILE A 19 -27.85 10.55 0.19
N MET A 20 -28.21 10.55 -1.10
CA MET A 20 -27.72 9.57 -2.07
C MET A 20 -26.20 9.66 -2.27
N PHE A 21 -25.65 10.87 -2.46
CA PHE A 21 -24.21 11.09 -2.59
C PHE A 21 -23.46 10.78 -1.28
N GLY A 22 -24.05 11.09 -0.12
CA GLY A 22 -23.50 10.77 1.19
C GLY A 22 -23.40 9.26 1.43
N LEU A 23 -24.44 8.49 1.05
CA LEU A 23 -24.41 7.03 1.10
C LEU A 23 -23.32 6.43 0.20
N ILE A 24 -23.21 6.92 -1.04
CA ILE A 24 -22.16 6.48 -1.97
C ILE A 24 -20.77 6.82 -1.40
N ALA A 25 -20.57 8.05 -0.93
CA ALA A 25 -19.31 8.47 -0.32
C ALA A 25 -18.95 7.61 0.90
N LEU A 26 -19.94 7.23 1.72
CA LEU A 26 -19.73 6.37 2.88
C LEU A 26 -19.33 4.94 2.49
N VAL A 27 -19.96 4.38 1.45
CA VAL A 27 -19.59 3.05 0.92
C VAL A 27 -18.18 3.07 0.33
N PHE A 28 -17.85 4.05 -0.53
CA PHE A 28 -16.51 4.18 -1.09
C PHE A 28 -15.45 4.45 -0.02
N TYR A 29 -15.75 5.28 0.99
CA TYR A 29 -14.88 5.47 2.14
C TYR A 29 -14.65 4.15 2.86
N PHE A 30 -15.71 3.42 3.21
CA PHE A 30 -15.57 2.19 3.98
C PHE A 30 -14.88 1.08 3.17
N PHE A 31 -15.15 0.96 1.87
CA PHE A 31 -14.55 -0.06 1.01
C PHE A 31 -13.15 0.28 0.50
N MET A 32 -12.76 1.54 0.35
CA MET A 32 -11.44 1.91 -0.14
C MET A 32 -10.47 2.22 1.00
N ILE A 33 -10.89 3.06 1.96
CA ILE A 33 -10.02 3.53 3.04
C ILE A 33 -9.77 2.42 4.06
N ARG A 34 -10.75 1.59 4.41
CA ARG A 34 -10.54 0.46 5.34
C ARG A 34 -9.49 -0.55 4.85
N PRO A 35 -9.53 -1.08 3.62
CA PRO A 35 -8.50 -2.00 3.15
C PRO A 35 -7.16 -1.30 2.91
N GLN A 36 -7.14 -0.03 2.48
CA GLN A 36 -5.88 0.72 2.36
C GLN A 36 -5.19 0.90 3.72
N LEU A 37 -5.93 1.31 4.75
CA LEU A 37 -5.41 1.39 6.12
C LEU A 37 -4.91 0.05 6.63
N LYS A 38 -5.61 -1.05 6.29
CA LYS A 38 -5.19 -2.39 6.69
C LYS A 38 -3.85 -2.76 6.03
N LYS A 39 -3.71 -2.57 4.72
CA LYS A 39 -2.45 -2.79 3.99
C LYS A 39 -1.30 -1.93 4.52
N ALA A 40 -1.54 -0.66 4.83
CA ALA A 40 -0.52 0.23 5.38
C ALA A 40 -0.10 -0.15 6.82
N LYS A 41 -1.05 -0.61 7.65
CA LYS A 41 -0.76 -1.14 8.99
C LYS A 41 0.05 -2.43 8.92
N ASP A 42 -0.32 -3.34 8.03
CA ASP A 42 0.41 -4.59 7.80
C ASP A 42 1.83 -4.30 7.27
N HIS A 43 2.01 -3.26 6.44
CA HIS A 43 3.34 -2.81 5.99
C HIS A 43 4.23 -2.41 7.16
N LYS A 44 3.73 -1.52 8.01
CA LYS A 44 4.47 -1.02 9.18
C LYS A 44 4.80 -2.14 10.15
N LYS A 45 3.87 -3.09 10.34
CA LYS A 45 4.08 -4.24 11.23
C LYS A 45 5.19 -5.15 10.71
N LEU A 46 5.18 -5.47 9.42
CA LEU A 46 6.22 -6.31 8.82
C LEU A 46 7.60 -5.66 8.86
N ILE A 47 7.70 -4.35 8.58
CA ILE A 47 8.98 -3.61 8.74
C ILE A 47 9.48 -3.66 10.20
N GLY A 48 8.57 -3.61 11.17
CA GLY A 48 8.92 -3.73 12.59
C GLY A 48 9.26 -5.15 13.05
N GLU A 49 8.78 -6.17 12.35
CA GLU A 49 9.11 -7.58 12.64
C GLU A 49 10.45 -8.02 12.04
N LEU A 50 10.98 -7.30 11.05
CA LEU A 50 12.29 -7.55 10.46
C LEU A 50 13.41 -7.31 11.49
N LYS A 51 14.35 -8.26 11.58
CA LYS A 51 15.50 -8.21 12.48
C LYS A 51 16.81 -8.39 11.73
N LYS A 52 17.93 -8.02 12.37
CA LYS A 52 19.27 -8.30 11.87
C LYS A 52 19.42 -9.81 11.66
N GLY A 53 19.83 -10.20 10.46
CA GLY A 53 19.98 -11.59 10.07
C GLY A 53 18.83 -12.18 9.27
N ASP A 54 17.70 -11.47 9.11
CA ASP A 54 16.59 -11.94 8.27
C ASP A 54 16.90 -11.81 6.78
N LYS A 55 16.34 -12.74 6.00
CA LYS A 55 16.36 -12.68 4.53
C LYS A 55 15.24 -11.75 4.08
N VAL A 56 15.59 -10.77 3.26
CA VAL A 56 14.65 -9.78 2.72
C VAL A 56 14.75 -9.70 1.22
N VAL A 57 13.64 -9.28 0.61
CA VAL A 57 13.59 -8.96 -0.82
C VAL A 57 13.18 -7.51 -0.98
N THR A 58 14.02 -6.74 -1.65
CA THR A 58 13.72 -5.34 -1.96
C THR A 58 12.64 -5.27 -3.06
N THR A 59 12.01 -4.11 -3.23
CA THR A 59 11.04 -3.88 -4.32
C THR A 59 11.64 -4.06 -5.72
N ALA A 60 12.96 -3.96 -5.86
CA ALA A 60 13.68 -4.24 -7.09
C ALA A 60 13.96 -5.74 -7.33
N GLY A 61 13.51 -6.64 -6.45
CA GLY A 61 13.75 -8.07 -6.55
C GLY A 61 15.14 -8.51 -6.06
N ILE A 62 15.85 -7.67 -5.30
CA ILE A 62 17.18 -8.00 -4.77
C ILE A 62 16.99 -8.84 -3.51
N HIS A 63 17.56 -10.05 -3.52
CA HIS A 63 17.60 -10.94 -2.37
C HIS A 63 18.86 -10.67 -1.55
N GLY A 64 18.71 -10.52 -0.25
CA GLY A 64 19.86 -10.33 0.63
C GLY A 64 19.52 -10.56 2.09
N ARG A 65 20.53 -10.43 2.95
CA ARG A 65 20.41 -10.56 4.40
C ARG A 65 20.58 -9.20 5.07
N ILE A 66 19.77 -8.90 6.07
CA ILE A 66 19.92 -7.66 6.85
C ILE A 66 21.19 -7.78 7.71
N ALA A 67 22.23 -7.02 7.36
CA ALA A 67 23.46 -6.92 8.15
C ALA A 67 23.32 -5.91 9.29
N ASP A 68 22.66 -4.79 9.03
CA ASP A 68 22.44 -3.75 10.05
C ASP A 68 21.11 -3.02 9.86
N MET A 69 20.59 -2.46 10.96
CA MET A 69 19.37 -1.68 10.96
C MET A 69 19.54 -0.34 11.68
N ASN A 70 19.23 0.75 10.97
CA ASN A 70 19.08 2.10 11.52
C ASN A 70 17.61 2.52 11.52
N ASP A 71 17.29 3.74 11.98
CA ASP A 71 15.92 4.23 12.12
C ASP A 71 15.19 4.45 10.78
N THR A 72 15.89 4.92 9.77
CA THR A 72 15.34 5.23 8.43
C THR A 72 15.90 4.35 7.32
N THR A 73 17.02 3.67 7.56
CA THR A 73 17.74 2.87 6.57
C THR A 73 18.14 1.50 7.11
N PHE A 74 18.34 0.55 6.20
CA PHE A 74 18.82 -0.80 6.47
C PHE A 74 20.05 -1.07 5.61
N LEU A 75 21.01 -1.82 6.17
CA LEU A 75 22.16 -2.33 5.44
C LEU A 75 21.87 -3.77 5.05
N ILE A 76 21.79 -4.03 3.76
CA ILE A 76 21.54 -5.37 3.20
C ILE A 76 22.84 -5.86 2.58
N GLU A 77 23.22 -7.08 2.95
CA GLU A 77 24.31 -7.81 2.34
C GLU A 77 23.74 -8.73 1.25
N VAL A 78 24.18 -8.49 0.02
CA VAL A 78 23.75 -9.21 -1.18
C VAL A 78 24.85 -10.22 -1.56
N GLU A 79 24.49 -11.28 -2.29
CA GLU A 79 25.47 -12.21 -2.84
C GLU A 79 26.58 -11.47 -3.60
N GLY A 80 27.83 -11.80 -3.28
CA GLY A 80 29.02 -11.03 -3.71
C GLY A 80 29.66 -10.18 -2.60
N GLY A 81 29.14 -10.20 -1.37
CA GLY A 81 29.74 -9.53 -0.21
C GLY A 81 29.58 -8.01 -0.21
N VAL A 82 28.73 -7.48 -1.09
CA VAL A 82 28.47 -6.05 -1.20
C VAL A 82 27.39 -5.66 -0.20
N LYS A 83 27.69 -4.64 0.61
CA LYS A 83 26.76 -4.05 1.57
C LYS A 83 26.13 -2.81 0.95
N ILE A 84 24.81 -2.86 0.72
CA ILE A 84 24.06 -1.77 0.11
C ILE A 84 23.07 -1.21 1.14
N ARG A 85 23.00 0.11 1.23
CA ARG A 85 22.04 0.80 2.10
C ARG A 85 20.75 1.04 1.33
N PHE A 86 19.64 0.58 1.89
CA PHE A 86 18.30 0.80 1.38
C PHE A 86 17.43 1.51 2.42
N ASP A 87 16.47 2.31 1.97
CA ASP A 87 15.45 2.87 2.86
C ASP A 87 14.46 1.79 3.29
N LYS A 88 13.89 1.93 4.51
CA LYS A 88 12.89 0.97 5.01
C LYS A 88 11.65 0.87 4.12
N SER A 89 11.33 1.96 3.41
CA SER A 89 10.22 2.04 2.45
C SER A 89 10.47 1.25 1.16
N ALA A 90 11.72 0.88 0.86
CA ALA A 90 12.09 0.16 -0.35
C ALA A 90 12.00 -1.38 -0.19
N VAL A 91 11.48 -1.88 0.94
CA VAL A 91 11.27 -3.31 1.18
C VAL A 91 9.90 -3.73 0.65
N SER A 92 9.90 -4.71 -0.26
CA SER A 92 8.64 -5.24 -0.83
C SER A 92 8.02 -6.23 0.14
N LEU A 93 6.78 -5.93 0.54
CA LEU A 93 5.99 -6.77 1.43
C LEU A 93 5.67 -8.13 0.83
N ASP A 94 5.16 -8.13 -0.39
CA ASP A 94 4.71 -9.36 -1.06
C ASP A 94 5.90 -10.29 -1.32
N ALA A 95 7.04 -9.73 -1.73
CA ALA A 95 8.24 -10.51 -1.99
C ALA A 95 8.92 -11.02 -0.70
N THR A 96 8.94 -10.23 0.37
CA THR A 96 9.50 -10.65 1.66
C THR A 96 8.62 -11.73 2.33
N LYS A 97 7.29 -11.62 2.22
CA LYS A 97 6.36 -12.65 2.72
C LYS A 97 6.45 -13.95 1.91
N ALA A 98 6.71 -13.87 0.60
CA ALA A 98 6.91 -15.03 -0.26
C ALA A 98 8.22 -15.78 -0.01
N VAL A 99 9.26 -15.10 0.49
CA VAL A 99 10.53 -15.75 0.91
C VAL A 99 10.45 -16.31 2.33
N ALA A 100 9.63 -15.71 3.21
CA ALA A 100 9.39 -16.20 4.57
C ALA A 100 8.37 -17.35 4.63
N ALA A 101 7.48 -17.48 3.64
CA ALA A 101 6.61 -18.64 3.49
C ALA A 101 7.42 -19.79 2.86
N PRO A 102 7.54 -20.95 3.54
CA PRO A 102 8.19 -22.10 2.94
C PRO A 102 7.38 -22.51 1.71
N LYS A 103 8.06 -22.71 0.57
CA LYS A 103 7.48 -23.44 -0.56
C LYS A 103 6.92 -24.76 -0.03
N ALA A 104 5.61 -24.94 -0.15
CA ALA A 104 4.97 -26.25 -0.03
C ALA A 104 5.41 -27.16 -1.18
#